data_AF-A0A1Q5X6N3-F1
#
_entry.id   AF-A0A1Q5X6N3-F1
#
_cell.length_a   1.000
_cell.length_b   1.000
_cell.length_c   1.000
_cell.angle_alpha   90.00
_cell.angle_beta   90.00
_cell.angle_gamma   90.00
#
_symmetry.space_group_name_H-M   'P 1'
#
loop_
_entity.id
_entity.type
_entity.pdbx_description
1 polymer ?
#
loop_
_entity_poly.entity_id
_entity_poly.type
_entity_poly.pdbx_seq_one_letter_code
_entity_poly.pdbx_strand_id
1 'polypeptide(L)'
;MNDGYGLDTKSFSKELRLLLEVLNTDDIDDTAKQNRQLFMDIDWELWVRLSLHHRVFPYIYPKLSRMREEHVPPEVTERLKREYRRNTVQMLQLSGEMGYIGEELAKLQIRSLFLKGPVLAQELYGEISLRTSRDLDFIVPMAQLAETESLLLRLGYVKEEDFESILGDWKWREHHTTFNHPDKGIKVEVHWRLSPGPSTEPDFDELWKHARTSSHFGHNVHYLGSEDLFLFLAAHGARHGWSRLRWLLDIRQLLLQKPDTGKLTALLRRYHYNDVGGQALLLAADLLAAPVEPALASLAERPKARRIAGLSLFYVARMINLHNPPLEPEVERHYKYYQPAILTRWHQFLYIIGFLYPYAADAKTLPLPKKLHVLYFPLRPFLWTWRKVSGRTE
;
A
#
# COMPACT_ATOMS: atom_id res chain seq x y z
N MET A 1 19.54 -27.04 6.52
CA MET A 1 19.93 -28.06 5.52
C MET A 1 19.35 -27.60 4.19
N ASN A 2 20.23 -27.12 3.29
CA ASN A 2 19.99 -26.61 1.94
C ASN A 2 18.82 -25.61 1.74
N ASP A 3 19.05 -24.35 2.11
CA ASP A 3 18.24 -23.20 1.68
C ASP A 3 18.54 -22.87 0.20
N GLY A 4 18.06 -23.72 -0.71
CA GLY A 4 18.21 -23.55 -2.16
C GLY A 4 17.15 -22.67 -2.82
N TYR A 5 16.29 -21.99 -2.05
CA TYR A 5 15.05 -21.39 -2.56
C TYR A 5 14.74 -19.97 -2.05
N GLY A 6 15.70 -19.30 -1.42
CA GLY A 6 15.55 -17.90 -1.02
C GLY A 6 15.56 -16.96 -2.22
N LEU A 7 14.95 -15.78 -2.05
CA LEU A 7 15.00 -14.70 -3.02
C LEU A 7 16.46 -14.27 -3.30
N ASP A 8 16.81 -14.07 -4.57
CA ASP A 8 18.16 -13.63 -4.95
C ASP A 8 18.37 -12.15 -4.62
N THR A 9 18.95 -11.89 -3.45
CA THR A 9 19.27 -10.55 -2.94
C THR A 9 20.71 -10.12 -3.27
N LYS A 10 21.43 -10.86 -4.14
CA LYS A 10 22.83 -10.53 -4.49
C LYS A 10 23.00 -9.13 -5.06
N SER A 11 21.96 -8.59 -5.71
CA SER A 11 21.95 -7.24 -6.29
C SER A 11 21.81 -6.12 -5.25
N PHE A 12 21.50 -6.44 -3.98
CA PHE A 12 21.33 -5.41 -2.95
C PHE A 12 22.67 -4.81 -2.54
N SER A 13 22.69 -3.48 -2.42
CA SER A 13 23.84 -2.74 -1.89
C SER A 13 24.11 -3.09 -0.42
N LYS A 14 25.32 -2.80 0.07
CA LYS A 14 25.67 -3.00 1.49
C LYS A 14 24.73 -2.22 2.41
N GLU A 15 24.35 -1.01 2.01
CA GLU A 15 23.45 -0.13 2.75
C GLU A 15 22.05 -0.73 2.88
N LEU A 16 21.49 -1.26 1.78
CA LEU A 16 20.17 -1.91 1.84
C LEU A 16 20.21 -3.18 2.70
N ARG A 17 21.28 -3.97 2.61
CA ARG A 17 21.45 -5.15 3.48
C ARG A 17 21.55 -4.78 4.95
N LEU A 18 22.33 -3.74 5.28
CA LEU A 18 22.39 -3.21 6.64
C LEU A 18 21.02 -2.69 7.10
N LEU A 19 20.27 -2.01 6.24
CA LEU A 19 18.92 -1.54 6.56
C LEU A 19 17.97 -2.71 6.90
N LEU A 20 18.00 -3.79 6.12
CA LEU A 20 17.22 -5.00 6.39
C LEU A 20 17.64 -5.66 7.71
N GLU A 21 18.94 -5.72 7.99
CA GLU A 21 19.44 -6.27 9.25
C GLU A 21 18.96 -5.45 10.46
N VAL A 22 19.04 -4.11 10.40
CA VAL A 22 18.54 -3.21 11.45
C VAL A 22 17.01 -3.34 11.63
N LEU A 23 16.28 -3.61 10.55
CA LEU A 23 14.84 -3.89 10.63
C LEU A 23 14.56 -5.22 11.36
N ASN A 24 15.41 -6.22 11.17
CA ASN A 24 15.21 -7.58 11.67
C ASN A 24 15.62 -7.77 13.12
N THR A 25 16.66 -7.08 13.57
CA THR A 25 17.17 -7.22 14.93
C THR A 25 16.28 -6.59 16.00
N ASP A 26 16.17 -7.25 17.15
CA ASP A 26 15.60 -6.66 18.37
C ASP A 26 16.69 -5.98 19.22
N ASP A 27 17.95 -6.43 19.11
CA ASP A 27 19.11 -5.89 19.80
C ASP A 27 20.23 -5.52 18.81
N ILE A 28 20.32 -4.22 18.53
CA ILE A 28 21.29 -3.70 17.58
C ILE A 28 22.75 -3.83 18.05
N ASP A 29 22.99 -3.82 19.37
CA ASP A 29 24.35 -3.95 19.90
C ASP A 29 24.86 -5.38 19.71
N ASP A 30 24.01 -6.39 19.93
CA ASP A 30 24.36 -7.79 19.67
C ASP A 30 24.62 -8.04 18.17
N THR A 31 23.77 -7.51 17.30
CA THR A 31 23.96 -7.57 15.85
C THR A 31 25.28 -6.92 15.44
N ALA A 32 25.62 -5.75 15.98
CA ALA A 32 26.86 -5.05 15.67
C ALA A 32 28.10 -5.82 16.12
N LYS A 33 28.03 -6.52 17.26
CA LYS A 33 29.10 -7.40 17.75
C LYS A 33 29.29 -8.63 16.88
N GLN A 34 28.21 -9.31 16.53
CA GLN A 34 28.27 -10.55 15.75
C GLN A 34 28.62 -10.31 14.28
N ASN A 35 28.19 -9.18 13.72
CA ASN A 35 28.29 -8.87 12.30
C ASN A 35 28.95 -7.51 12.03
N ARG A 36 30.08 -7.24 12.68
CA ARG A 36 30.80 -5.95 12.56
C ARG A 36 31.08 -5.54 11.11
N GLN A 37 31.32 -6.51 10.23
CA GLN A 37 31.53 -6.30 8.79
C GLN A 37 30.36 -5.61 8.08
N LEU A 38 29.13 -5.70 8.61
CA LEU A 38 27.94 -5.04 8.03
C LEU A 38 27.97 -3.52 8.20
N PHE A 39 28.76 -3.00 9.13
CA PHE A 39 28.88 -1.57 9.42
C PHE A 39 30.11 -0.94 8.74
N MET A 40 30.95 -1.74 8.08
CA MET A 40 32.17 -1.27 7.41
C MET A 40 31.90 -0.75 6.00
N ASP A 41 32.57 0.36 5.65
CA ASP A 41 32.52 0.99 4.32
C ASP A 41 31.09 1.33 3.84
N ILE A 42 30.24 1.80 4.75
CA ILE A 42 28.85 2.16 4.47
C ILE A 42 28.77 3.61 3.99
N ASP A 43 28.12 3.83 2.84
CA ASP A 43 27.67 5.17 2.45
C ASP A 43 26.44 5.54 3.29
N TRP A 44 26.69 6.23 4.40
CA TRP A 44 25.66 6.65 5.34
C TRP A 44 24.64 7.63 4.74
N GLU A 45 25.00 8.42 3.73
CA GLU A 45 24.05 9.29 3.04
C GLU A 45 23.08 8.46 2.20
N LEU A 46 23.59 7.47 1.46
CA LEU A 46 22.77 6.52 0.74
C LEU A 46 21.88 5.72 1.70
N TRP A 47 22.42 5.24 2.82
CA TRP A 47 21.65 4.49 3.81
C TRP A 47 20.49 5.31 4.38
N VAL A 48 20.72 6.59 4.72
CA VAL A 48 19.63 7.48 5.16
C VAL A 48 18.60 7.67 4.06
N ARG A 49 19.01 7.92 2.80
CA ARG A 49 18.09 8.06 1.67
C ARG A 49 17.23 6.80 1.47
N LEU A 50 17.81 5.60 1.60
CA LEU A 50 17.09 4.34 1.55
C LEU A 50 16.06 4.23 2.69
N SER A 51 16.44 4.56 3.93
CA SER A 51 15.54 4.52 5.08
C SER A 51 14.31 5.44 4.91
N LEU A 52 14.51 6.61 4.30
CA LEU A 52 13.46 7.59 4.00
C LEU A 52 12.60 7.13 2.82
N HIS A 53 13.22 6.66 1.74
CA HIS A 53 12.53 6.13 0.57
C HIS A 53 11.59 4.98 0.92
N HIS A 54 12.09 3.99 1.67
CA HIS A 54 11.32 2.84 2.13
C HIS A 54 10.37 3.16 3.29
N ARG A 55 10.47 4.37 3.86
CA ARG A 55 9.63 4.89 4.97
C ARG A 55 9.70 4.04 6.24
N VAL A 56 10.90 3.56 6.54
CA VAL A 56 11.19 2.73 7.72
C VAL A 56 12.04 3.45 8.76
N PHE A 57 12.49 4.68 8.46
CA PHE A 57 13.20 5.55 9.39
C PHE A 57 12.56 5.67 10.79
N PRO A 58 11.21 5.75 10.96
CA PRO A 58 10.66 5.90 12.30
C PRO A 58 10.77 4.62 13.14
N TYR A 59 10.82 3.46 12.50
CA TYR A 59 10.94 2.17 13.17
C TYR A 59 12.38 1.86 13.58
N ILE A 60 13.37 2.30 12.78
CA ILE A 60 14.79 2.05 13.05
C ILE A 60 15.42 3.08 13.99
N TYR A 61 14.94 4.33 13.99
CA TYR A 61 15.51 5.40 14.83
C TYR A 61 15.56 5.03 16.32
N PRO A 62 14.48 4.52 16.96
CA PRO A 62 14.53 4.16 18.37
C PRO A 62 15.60 3.10 18.68
N LYS A 63 15.80 2.13 17.78
CA LYS A 63 16.84 1.10 17.92
C LYS A 63 18.23 1.73 17.91
N LEU A 64 18.50 2.57 16.90
CA LEU A 64 19.79 3.25 16.76
C LEU A 64 20.06 4.25 17.90
N SER A 65 19.02 4.92 18.41
CA SER A 65 19.17 5.88 19.51
C SER A 65 19.59 5.23 20.84
N ARG A 66 19.40 3.91 20.97
CA ARG A 66 19.75 3.12 22.16
C ARG A 66 21.06 2.36 22.00
N MET A 67 21.65 2.39 20.80
CA MET A 67 22.91 1.73 20.47
C MET A 67 24.03 2.30 21.33
N ARG A 68 24.80 1.43 21.96
CA ARG A 68 25.92 1.83 22.85
C ARG A 68 27.23 1.93 22.09
N GLU A 69 27.39 1.10 21.05
CA GLU A 69 28.60 1.08 20.24
C GLU A 69 28.55 2.15 19.14
N GLU A 70 29.65 2.90 18.95
CA GLU A 70 29.76 3.95 17.94
C GLU A 70 30.06 3.39 16.54
N HIS A 71 29.16 2.53 16.01
CA HIS A 71 29.27 2.06 14.61
C HIS A 71 28.53 2.95 13.62
N VAL A 72 27.58 3.76 14.10
CA VAL A 72 26.78 4.69 13.29
C VAL A 72 27.23 6.12 13.59
N PRO A 73 27.60 6.93 12.58
CA PRO A 73 27.99 8.32 12.80
C PRO A 73 26.88 9.13 13.50
N PRO A 74 27.21 9.99 14.47
CA PRO A 74 26.23 10.79 15.21
C PRO A 74 25.31 11.64 14.31
N GLU A 75 25.82 12.13 13.18
CA GLU A 75 25.08 12.94 12.22
C GLU A 75 23.90 12.18 11.59
N VAL A 76 24.06 10.86 11.39
CA VAL A 76 23.02 9.97 10.86
C VAL A 76 21.88 9.86 11.87
N THR A 77 22.21 9.54 13.12
CA THR A 77 21.22 9.41 14.20
C THR A 77 20.49 10.73 14.45
N GLU A 78 21.20 11.86 14.44
CA GLU A 78 20.57 13.18 14.61
C GLU A 78 19.70 13.56 13.39
N ARG A 79 20.06 13.17 12.17
CA ARG A 79 19.18 13.33 11.00
C ARG A 79 17.91 12.49 11.13
N LEU A 80 18.02 11.22 11.49
CA LEU A 80 16.86 10.36 11.71
C LEU A 80 15.96 10.87 12.83
N LYS A 81 16.54 11.40 13.91
CA LYS A 81 15.79 12.03 15.02
C LYS A 81 14.93 13.19 14.55
N ARG A 82 15.46 14.06 13.68
CA ARG A 82 14.68 15.18 13.11
C ARG A 82 13.50 14.66 12.29
N GLU A 83 13.73 13.66 11.45
CA GLU A 83 12.66 13.05 10.63
C GLU A 83 11.63 12.32 11.50
N TYR A 84 12.06 11.58 12.51
CA TYR A 84 11.19 10.91 13.47
C TYR A 84 10.30 11.90 14.25
N ARG A 85 10.85 13.03 14.69
CA ARG A 85 10.08 14.11 15.33
C ARG A 85 9.04 14.71 14.39
N ARG A 86 9.41 14.98 13.13
CA ARG A 86 8.46 15.45 12.10
C ARG A 86 7.34 14.44 11.86
N ASN A 87 7.68 13.16 11.72
CA ASN A 87 6.70 12.08 11.60
C ASN A 87 5.76 12.03 12.81
N THR A 88 6.29 12.15 14.02
CA THR A 88 5.49 12.12 15.25
C THR A 88 4.43 13.21 15.27
N VAL A 89 4.81 14.45 14.93
CA VAL A 89 3.87 15.58 14.85
C VAL A 89 2.80 15.33 13.77
N GLN A 90 3.20 14.87 12.58
CA GLN A 90 2.27 14.55 11.51
C GLN A 90 1.29 13.44 11.90
N MET A 91 1.80 12.38 12.53
CA MET A 91 0.97 11.25 12.97
C MET A 91 0.00 11.67 14.07
N LEU A 92 0.40 12.55 15.00
CA LEU A 92 -0.51 13.12 16.00
C LEU A 92 -1.63 13.95 15.36
N GLN A 93 -1.32 14.78 14.37
CA GLN A 93 -2.32 15.55 13.62
C GLN A 93 -3.31 14.63 12.90
N LEU A 94 -2.80 13.62 12.19
CA LEU A 94 -3.63 12.62 11.51
C LEU A 94 -4.48 11.82 12.52
N SER A 95 -3.96 11.49 13.70
CA SER A 95 -4.70 10.79 14.76
C SER A 95 -5.89 11.61 15.25
N GLY A 96 -5.69 12.90 15.53
CA GLY A 96 -6.76 13.79 15.96
C GLY A 96 -7.85 13.93 14.90
N GLU A 97 -7.45 14.11 13.64
CA GLU A 97 -8.41 14.24 12.53
C GLU A 97 -9.15 12.93 12.25
N MET A 98 -8.48 11.77 12.34
CA MET A 98 -9.10 10.46 12.20
C MET A 98 -10.20 10.24 13.24
N GLY A 99 -9.92 10.56 14.51
CA GLY A 99 -10.93 10.48 15.58
C GLY A 99 -12.09 11.45 15.33
N TYR A 100 -11.79 12.69 14.93
CA TYR A 100 -12.82 13.68 14.61
C TYR A 100 -13.73 13.24 13.46
N ILE A 101 -13.16 12.80 12.33
CA ILE A 101 -13.94 12.29 11.19
C ILE A 101 -14.78 11.07 11.61
N GLY A 102 -14.22 10.15 12.38
CA GLY A 102 -14.94 8.98 12.90
C GLY A 102 -16.19 9.37 13.70
N GLU A 103 -16.07 10.35 14.60
CA GLU A 103 -17.19 10.88 15.37
C GLU A 103 -18.25 11.57 14.50
N GLU A 104 -17.83 12.38 13.53
CA GLU A 104 -18.77 13.07 12.62
C GLU A 104 -19.52 12.10 11.69
N LEU A 105 -18.86 11.02 11.24
CA LEU A 105 -19.50 9.94 10.49
C LEU A 105 -20.53 9.19 11.36
N ALA A 106 -20.17 8.90 12.61
CA ALA A 106 -21.04 8.19 13.55
C ALA A 106 -22.31 8.99 13.89
N LYS A 107 -22.23 10.32 14.01
CA LYS A 107 -23.41 11.20 14.21
C LYS A 107 -24.43 11.08 13.08
N LEU A 108 -23.98 10.79 11.86
CA LEU A 108 -24.84 10.56 10.69
C LEU A 108 -25.15 9.07 10.45
N GLN A 109 -24.76 8.19 11.37
CA GLN A 109 -24.93 6.73 11.23
C GLN A 109 -24.26 6.17 9.96
N ILE A 110 -23.18 6.82 9.51
CA ILE A 110 -22.36 6.36 8.40
C ILE A 110 -21.36 5.34 8.93
N ARG A 111 -21.45 4.10 8.44
CA ARG A 111 -20.49 3.05 8.80
C ARG A 111 -19.20 3.30 8.02
N SER A 112 -18.06 3.28 8.71
CA SER A 112 -16.77 3.50 8.08
C SER A 112 -15.69 2.60 8.66
N LEU A 113 -14.78 2.11 7.80
CA LEU A 113 -13.60 1.35 8.21
C LEU A 113 -12.34 2.08 7.75
N PHE A 114 -11.51 2.51 8.69
CA PHE A 114 -10.19 3.06 8.39
C PHE A 114 -9.28 1.93 7.88
N LEU A 115 -8.73 2.14 6.68
CA LEU A 115 -7.96 1.12 5.96
C LEU A 115 -6.47 1.18 6.31
N LYS A 116 -5.96 2.38 6.59
CA LYS A 116 -4.54 2.65 6.88
C LYS A 116 -4.42 3.78 7.91
N GLY A 117 -3.29 4.49 7.89
CA GLY A 117 -3.10 5.65 8.75
C GLY A 117 -2.70 5.33 10.19
N PRO A 118 -3.05 6.23 11.13
CA PRO A 118 -2.66 6.14 12.53
C PRO A 118 -3.20 4.91 13.26
N VAL A 119 -4.39 4.41 12.89
CA VAL A 119 -4.94 3.20 13.50
C VAL A 119 -3.99 2.01 13.33
N LEU A 120 -3.43 1.81 12.14
CA LEU A 120 -2.45 0.73 11.94
C LEU A 120 -1.14 0.98 12.67
N ALA A 121 -0.72 2.23 12.85
CA ALA A 121 0.50 2.53 13.61
C ALA A 121 0.35 2.06 15.06
N GLN A 122 -0.76 2.41 15.71
CA GLN A 122 -1.03 2.00 17.08
C GLN A 122 -1.26 0.49 17.19
N GLU A 123 -2.13 -0.07 16.35
CA GLU A 123 -2.58 -1.45 16.49
C GLU A 123 -1.51 -2.47 16.05
N LEU A 124 -0.61 -2.13 15.12
CA LEU A 124 0.47 -3.01 14.67
C LEU A 124 1.81 -2.79 15.39
N TYR A 125 2.11 -1.55 15.80
CA TYR A 125 3.42 -1.20 16.36
C TYR A 125 3.37 -0.84 17.85
N GLY A 126 2.18 -0.64 18.43
CA GLY A 126 1.98 -0.20 19.81
C GLY A 126 2.21 1.31 20.02
N GLU A 127 2.73 2.01 19.02
CA GLU A 127 3.05 3.43 19.10
C GLU A 127 2.89 4.12 17.74
N ILE A 128 2.14 5.22 17.71
CA ILE A 128 1.82 5.97 16.48
C ILE A 128 3.05 6.49 15.72
N SER A 129 4.13 6.80 16.44
CA SER A 129 5.33 7.44 15.88
C SER A 129 6.17 6.48 15.05
N LEU A 130 6.00 5.16 15.20
CA LEU A 130 6.83 4.12 14.58
C LEU A 130 6.47 3.82 13.13
N ARG A 131 5.37 4.39 12.64
CA ARG A 131 4.89 4.22 11.27
C ARG A 131 4.63 5.58 10.64
N THR A 132 4.95 5.72 9.36
CA THR A 132 4.59 6.93 8.60
C THR A 132 3.18 6.80 8.02
N SER A 133 2.43 7.88 7.93
CA SER A 133 1.26 8.01 7.05
C SER A 133 1.23 9.39 6.41
N ARG A 134 0.65 9.50 5.20
CA ARG A 134 0.49 10.77 4.49
C ARG A 134 -0.95 11.27 4.48
N ASP A 135 -1.88 10.34 4.58
CA ASP A 135 -3.30 10.45 4.30
C ASP A 135 -4.10 9.61 5.31
N LEU A 136 -5.41 9.86 5.31
CA LEU A 136 -6.41 9.03 5.97
C LEU A 136 -7.24 8.32 4.90
N ASP A 137 -7.07 7.01 4.80
CA ASP A 137 -7.90 6.15 3.97
C ASP A 137 -9.02 5.53 4.82
N PHE A 138 -10.28 5.68 4.40
CA PHE A 138 -11.38 4.90 4.97
C PHE A 138 -12.39 4.48 3.90
N ILE A 139 -13.03 3.34 4.10
CA ILE A 139 -14.08 2.82 3.21
C ILE A 139 -15.46 3.04 3.84
N VAL A 140 -16.46 3.35 3.03
CA VAL A 140 -17.88 3.46 3.39
C VAL A 140 -18.74 2.62 2.45
N PRO A 141 -19.98 2.24 2.84
CA PRO A 141 -20.92 1.64 1.91
C PRO A 141 -21.16 2.55 0.71
N MET A 142 -21.27 1.97 -0.48
CA MET A 142 -21.51 2.76 -1.70
C MET A 142 -22.79 3.61 -1.64
N ALA A 143 -23.80 3.13 -0.91
CA ALA A 143 -25.05 3.85 -0.68
C ALA A 143 -24.87 5.11 0.19
N GLN A 144 -23.84 5.18 1.03
CA GLN A 144 -23.53 6.30 1.94
C GLN A 144 -22.43 7.23 1.40
N LEU A 145 -21.88 6.96 0.20
CA LEU A 145 -20.79 7.74 -0.37
C LEU A 145 -21.16 9.23 -0.54
N ALA A 146 -22.32 9.53 -1.15
CA ALA A 146 -22.73 10.92 -1.40
C ALA A 146 -22.94 11.72 -0.10
N GLU A 147 -23.43 11.07 0.95
CA GLU A 147 -23.59 11.68 2.28
C GLU A 147 -22.24 11.93 2.94
N THR A 148 -21.30 10.99 2.79
CA THR A 148 -19.91 11.11 3.25
C THR A 148 -19.17 12.25 2.56
N GLU A 149 -19.27 12.35 1.23
CA GLU A 149 -18.70 13.46 0.47
C GLU A 149 -19.28 14.80 0.94
N SER A 150 -20.60 14.86 1.11
CA SER A 150 -21.29 16.06 1.62
C SER A 150 -20.85 16.44 3.03
N LEU A 151 -20.58 15.46 3.90
CA LEU A 151 -20.02 15.69 5.22
C LEU A 151 -18.62 16.31 5.12
N LEU A 152 -17.71 15.70 4.34
CA LEU A 152 -16.34 16.22 4.21
C LEU A 152 -16.32 17.66 3.69
N LEU A 153 -17.16 18.00 2.71
CA LEU A 153 -17.32 19.37 2.24
C LEU A 153 -17.75 20.34 3.36
N ARG A 154 -18.70 19.93 4.22
CA ARG A 154 -19.11 20.74 5.40
C ARG A 154 -17.99 20.87 6.44
N LEU A 155 -17.11 19.87 6.53
CA LEU A 155 -15.94 19.89 7.41
C LEU A 155 -14.77 20.71 6.83
N GLY A 156 -14.94 21.38 5.69
CA GLY A 156 -13.93 22.26 5.08
C GLY A 156 -12.98 21.54 4.12
N TYR A 157 -13.21 20.27 3.81
CA TYR A 157 -12.46 19.58 2.78
C TYR A 157 -12.88 20.00 1.38
N VAL A 158 -11.92 19.98 0.45
CA VAL A 158 -12.11 20.25 -0.97
C VAL A 158 -11.73 19.00 -1.75
N LYS A 159 -12.60 18.59 -2.67
CA LYS A 159 -12.37 17.44 -3.54
C LYS A 159 -11.25 17.76 -4.54
N GLU A 160 -10.25 16.89 -4.70
CA GLU A 160 -9.15 17.08 -5.65
C GLU A 160 -9.54 16.79 -7.09
N GLU A 161 -10.36 15.75 -7.31
CA GLU A 161 -10.66 15.22 -8.65
C GLU A 161 -12.15 14.92 -8.80
N ASP A 162 -12.73 15.32 -9.93
CA ASP A 162 -14.00 14.79 -10.40
C ASP A 162 -13.75 13.76 -11.50
N PHE A 163 -14.31 12.57 -11.32
CA PHE A 163 -14.23 11.52 -12.32
C PHE A 163 -15.12 11.86 -13.50
N GLU A 164 -14.50 12.22 -14.63
CA GLU A 164 -15.22 12.33 -15.88
C GLU A 164 -15.62 10.93 -16.38
N SER A 165 -16.91 10.73 -16.63
CA SER A 165 -17.44 9.48 -17.18
C SER A 165 -18.49 9.77 -18.24
N ILE A 166 -18.46 8.97 -19.31
CA ILE A 166 -19.43 9.04 -20.41
C ILE A 166 -20.69 8.24 -20.09
N LEU A 167 -20.51 7.07 -19.45
CA LEU A 167 -21.56 6.07 -19.25
C LEU A 167 -21.94 5.88 -17.78
N GLY A 168 -21.47 6.75 -16.88
CA GLY A 168 -21.67 6.60 -15.42
C GLY A 168 -20.84 5.47 -14.79
N ASP A 169 -19.83 4.97 -15.49
CA ASP A 169 -19.00 3.83 -15.15
C ASP A 169 -17.85 4.13 -14.18
N TRP A 170 -17.68 5.39 -13.75
CA TRP A 170 -16.60 5.79 -12.84
C TRP A 170 -16.60 4.97 -11.54
N LYS A 171 -17.77 4.62 -11.02
CA LYS A 171 -17.94 3.82 -9.79
C LYS A 171 -17.35 2.42 -9.89
N TRP A 172 -17.24 1.88 -11.11
CA TRP A 172 -16.65 0.58 -11.37
C TRP A 172 -15.15 0.64 -11.66
N ARG A 173 -14.70 1.74 -12.30
CA ARG A 173 -13.28 1.96 -12.64
C ARG A 173 -12.47 2.40 -11.43
N GLU A 174 -13.03 3.33 -10.69
CA GLU A 174 -12.42 3.94 -9.53
C GLU A 174 -12.86 3.21 -8.27
N HIS A 175 -12.13 3.47 -7.19
CA HIS A 175 -12.32 2.79 -5.91
C HIS A 175 -12.34 3.77 -4.74
N HIS A 176 -11.89 5.00 -4.95
CA HIS A 176 -11.92 6.07 -3.97
C HIS A 176 -12.06 7.44 -4.63
N THR A 177 -12.36 8.46 -3.84
CA THR A 177 -12.20 9.87 -4.20
C THR A 177 -11.34 10.57 -3.16
N THR A 178 -10.61 11.60 -3.58
CA THR A 178 -9.61 12.26 -2.75
C THR A 178 -10.03 13.67 -2.39
N PHE A 179 -9.85 14.01 -1.12
CA PHE A 179 -10.16 15.29 -0.51
C PHE A 179 -8.94 15.86 0.20
N ASN A 180 -8.75 17.18 0.13
CA ASN A 180 -7.77 17.89 0.93
C ASN A 180 -8.43 18.95 1.79
N HIS A 181 -7.98 19.07 3.02
CA HIS A 181 -8.30 20.23 3.83
C HIS A 181 -7.20 21.29 3.66
N PRO A 182 -7.49 22.48 3.09
CA PRO A 182 -6.48 23.49 2.78
C PRO A 182 -5.77 24.01 4.03
N ASP A 183 -6.51 24.28 5.11
CA ASP A 183 -5.92 24.83 6.35
C ASP A 183 -5.14 23.79 7.17
N LYS A 184 -5.65 22.55 7.24
CA LYS A 184 -5.01 21.47 8.01
C LYS A 184 -3.87 20.79 7.26
N GLY A 185 -3.83 20.89 5.92
CA GLY A 185 -2.88 20.15 5.08
C GLY A 185 -3.08 18.63 5.13
N ILE A 186 -4.29 18.17 5.46
CA ILE A 186 -4.62 16.74 5.59
C ILE A 186 -5.34 16.25 4.34
N LYS A 187 -4.87 15.12 3.82
CA LYS A 187 -5.50 14.38 2.72
C LYS A 187 -6.36 13.24 3.26
N VAL A 188 -7.55 13.11 2.72
CA VAL A 188 -8.52 12.05 3.00
C VAL A 188 -8.88 11.35 1.70
N GLU A 189 -8.81 10.02 1.68
CA GLU A 189 -9.30 9.19 0.60
C GLU A 189 -10.54 8.42 1.08
N VAL A 190 -11.69 8.68 0.44
CA VAL A 190 -12.94 7.97 0.73
C VAL A 190 -13.12 6.86 -0.28
N HIS A 191 -12.96 5.63 0.20
CA HIS A 191 -13.06 4.41 -0.59
C HIS A 191 -14.50 3.89 -0.58
N TRP A 192 -14.92 3.25 -1.67
CA TRP A 192 -16.10 2.37 -1.72
C TRP A 192 -15.74 0.94 -2.13
N ARG A 193 -14.46 0.71 -2.46
CA ARG A 193 -13.83 -0.56 -2.84
C ARG A 193 -12.40 -0.58 -2.32
N LEU A 194 -11.84 -1.74 -2.00
CA LEU A 194 -10.46 -1.85 -1.53
C LEU A 194 -9.45 -1.71 -2.68
N SER A 195 -9.87 -2.04 -3.90
CA SER A 195 -9.03 -1.99 -5.09
C SER A 195 -9.82 -1.62 -6.36
N PRO A 196 -9.15 -1.02 -7.37
CA PRO A 196 -9.75 -0.80 -8.68
C PRO A 196 -10.31 -2.10 -9.29
N GLY A 197 -11.35 -1.96 -10.10
CA GLY A 197 -11.80 -3.05 -10.98
C GLY A 197 -10.70 -3.47 -11.96
N PRO A 198 -10.68 -4.73 -12.41
CA PRO A 198 -11.63 -5.81 -12.16
C PRO A 198 -11.20 -6.73 -11.00
N SER A 199 -10.72 -6.20 -9.86
CA SER A 199 -10.41 -7.03 -8.69
C SER A 199 -11.67 -7.69 -8.08
N THR A 200 -11.48 -8.86 -7.47
CA THR A 200 -12.48 -9.52 -6.61
C THR A 200 -12.11 -9.25 -5.17
N GLU A 201 -13.04 -8.76 -4.35
CA GLU A 201 -12.76 -8.32 -2.98
C GLU A 201 -13.98 -8.52 -2.09
N PRO A 202 -13.81 -8.60 -0.75
CA PRO A 202 -14.95 -8.61 0.16
C PRO A 202 -15.77 -7.33 0.01
N ASP A 203 -17.09 -7.46 0.04
CA ASP A 203 -17.96 -6.29 0.11
C ASP A 203 -17.88 -5.60 1.48
N PHE A 204 -18.41 -4.38 1.56
CA PHE A 204 -18.35 -3.61 2.80
C PHE A 204 -19.00 -4.34 3.99
N ASP A 205 -20.14 -5.01 3.80
CA ASP A 205 -20.86 -5.66 4.90
C ASP A 205 -20.12 -6.91 5.38
N GLU A 206 -19.42 -7.63 4.51
CA GLU A 206 -18.49 -8.68 4.89
C GLU A 206 -17.34 -8.13 5.74
N LEU A 207 -16.70 -7.03 5.30
CA LEU A 207 -15.62 -6.38 6.06
C LEU A 207 -16.12 -5.87 7.42
N TRP A 208 -17.32 -5.28 7.45
CA TRP A 208 -17.92 -4.72 8.65
C TRP A 208 -18.20 -5.77 9.72
N LYS A 209 -18.61 -6.99 9.32
CA LYS A 209 -18.84 -8.10 10.27
C LYS A 209 -17.57 -8.52 11.03
N HIS A 210 -16.41 -8.33 10.43
CA HIS A 210 -15.11 -8.67 11.03
C HIS A 210 -14.36 -7.43 11.53
N ALA A 211 -15.01 -6.27 11.52
CA ALA A 211 -14.40 -5.02 11.92
C ALA A 211 -13.93 -5.07 13.37
N ARG A 212 -12.79 -4.43 13.62
CA ARG A 212 -12.28 -4.17 14.96
C ARG A 212 -12.51 -2.70 15.30
N THR A 213 -12.68 -2.41 16.58
CA THR A 213 -12.80 -1.04 17.10
C THR A 213 -11.52 -0.69 17.83
N SER A 214 -10.92 0.45 17.51
CA SER A 214 -9.71 0.88 18.22
C SER A 214 -10.08 1.43 19.59
N SER A 215 -9.33 1.03 20.63
CA SER A 215 -9.48 1.60 21.97
C SER A 215 -8.76 2.94 22.14
N HIS A 216 -7.88 3.32 21.21
CA HIS A 216 -6.95 4.45 21.36
C HIS A 216 -7.43 5.74 20.70
N PHE A 217 -8.30 5.65 19.69
CA PHE A 217 -8.75 6.80 18.88
C PHE A 217 -10.24 7.13 19.03
N GLY A 218 -10.89 6.52 20.03
CA GLY A 218 -12.33 6.64 20.25
C GLY A 218 -13.12 5.43 19.76
N HIS A 219 -14.32 5.26 20.30
CA HIS A 219 -15.19 4.10 20.05
C HIS A 219 -15.79 4.06 18.64
N ASN A 220 -15.69 5.16 17.89
CA ASN A 220 -16.18 5.31 16.52
C ASN A 220 -15.08 5.12 15.46
N VAL A 221 -13.86 4.74 15.86
CA VAL A 221 -12.79 4.38 14.93
C VAL A 221 -12.78 2.87 14.74
N HIS A 222 -13.41 2.42 13.66
CA HIS A 222 -13.40 1.03 13.23
C HIS A 222 -12.37 0.79 12.12
N TYR A 223 -11.81 -0.40 12.08
CA TYR A 223 -10.78 -0.79 11.11
C TYR A 223 -10.88 -2.27 10.76
N LEU A 224 -10.14 -2.68 9.72
CA LEU A 224 -10.22 -4.04 9.18
C LEU A 224 -9.85 -5.12 10.23
N GLY A 225 -10.59 -6.24 10.20
CA GLY A 225 -10.21 -7.49 10.86
C GLY A 225 -8.84 -7.98 10.37
N SER A 226 -8.16 -8.82 11.16
CA SER A 226 -6.76 -9.20 10.89
C SER A 226 -6.56 -9.87 9.53
N GLU A 227 -7.45 -10.79 9.15
CA GLU A 227 -7.34 -11.52 7.88
C GLU A 227 -7.68 -10.63 6.67
N ASP A 228 -8.71 -9.79 6.81
CA ASP A 228 -9.09 -8.79 5.79
C ASP A 228 -8.00 -7.73 5.60
N LEU A 229 -7.36 -7.31 6.71
CA LEU A 229 -6.22 -6.41 6.70
C LEU A 229 -5.02 -7.04 5.97
N PHE A 230 -4.72 -8.31 6.21
CA PHE A 230 -3.66 -9.00 5.48
C PHE A 230 -3.93 -9.00 3.97
N LEU A 231 -5.14 -9.39 3.55
CA LEU A 231 -5.53 -9.40 2.14
C LEU A 231 -5.36 -8.02 1.52
N PHE A 232 -5.86 -6.99 2.19
CA PHE A 232 -5.75 -5.61 1.74
C PHE A 232 -4.30 -5.13 1.60
N LEU A 233 -3.47 -5.36 2.63
CA LEU A 233 -2.05 -4.98 2.61
C LEU A 233 -1.27 -5.73 1.53
N ALA A 234 -1.53 -7.03 1.34
CA ALA A 234 -0.91 -7.85 0.31
C ALA A 234 -1.28 -7.38 -1.10
N ALA A 235 -2.57 -7.13 -1.34
CA ALA A 235 -3.07 -6.60 -2.61
C ALA A 235 -2.48 -5.21 -2.92
N HIS A 236 -2.47 -4.32 -1.93
CA HIS A 236 -1.93 -2.97 -2.05
C HIS A 236 -0.42 -3.00 -2.34
N GLY A 237 0.36 -3.73 -1.55
CA GLY A 237 1.80 -3.87 -1.74
C GLY A 237 2.17 -4.42 -3.11
N ALA A 238 1.48 -5.47 -3.56
CA ALA A 238 1.67 -6.05 -4.89
C ALA A 238 1.34 -5.05 -6.00
N ARG A 239 0.23 -4.31 -5.91
CA ARG A 239 -0.12 -3.29 -6.92
C ARG A 239 0.94 -2.20 -7.04
N HIS A 240 1.63 -1.87 -5.94
CA HIS A 240 2.69 -0.86 -5.92
C HIS A 240 4.10 -1.45 -6.00
N GLY A 241 4.20 -2.71 -6.45
CA GLY A 241 5.47 -3.39 -6.72
C GLY A 241 6.35 -3.61 -5.50
N TRP A 242 5.84 -3.48 -4.28
CA TRP A 242 6.64 -3.55 -3.06
C TRP A 242 7.83 -2.58 -3.04
N SER A 243 7.75 -1.45 -3.76
CA SER A 243 8.77 -0.40 -3.81
C SER A 243 9.17 0.19 -2.44
N ARG A 244 8.38 -0.04 -1.38
CA ARG A 244 8.67 0.43 -0.02
C ARG A 244 8.60 -0.72 1.00
N LEU A 245 9.67 -0.89 1.77
CA LEU A 245 9.74 -1.92 2.82
C LEU A 245 8.68 -1.72 3.93
N ARG A 246 8.19 -0.49 4.17
CA ARG A 246 7.10 -0.24 5.15
C ARG A 246 5.89 -1.15 4.95
N TRP A 247 5.53 -1.48 3.70
CA TRP A 247 4.38 -2.37 3.46
C TRP A 247 4.65 -3.81 3.93
N LEU A 248 5.88 -4.31 3.74
CA LEU A 248 6.29 -5.61 4.26
C LEU A 248 6.42 -5.58 5.78
N LEU A 249 6.83 -4.44 6.34
CA LEU A 249 6.90 -4.26 7.79
C LEU A 249 5.51 -4.32 8.42
N ASP A 250 4.49 -3.68 7.81
CA ASP A 250 3.10 -3.81 8.26
C ASP A 250 2.63 -5.29 8.24
N ILE A 251 2.99 -6.04 7.20
CA ILE A 251 2.70 -7.49 7.12
C ILE A 251 3.41 -8.26 8.23
N ARG A 252 4.71 -8.00 8.47
CA ARG A 252 5.46 -8.64 9.56
C ARG A 252 4.80 -8.39 10.91
N GLN A 253 4.45 -7.14 11.21
CA GLN A 253 3.82 -6.78 12.48
C GLN A 253 2.46 -7.45 12.64
N LEU A 254 1.69 -7.58 11.56
CA LEU A 254 0.42 -8.32 11.57
C LEU A 254 0.64 -9.82 11.81
N LEU A 255 1.64 -10.44 11.19
CA LEU A 255 1.95 -11.86 11.38
C LEU A 255 2.42 -12.17 12.82
N LEU A 256 3.13 -11.24 13.47
CA LEU A 256 3.49 -11.37 14.89
C LEU A 256 2.27 -11.46 15.81
N GLN A 257 1.10 -10.95 15.39
CA GLN A 257 -0.16 -11.05 16.12
C GLN A 257 -0.89 -12.39 15.89
N LYS A 258 -0.33 -13.29 15.08
CA LYS A 258 -0.86 -14.64 14.81
C LYS A 258 -2.32 -14.62 14.30
N PRO A 259 -2.59 -14.06 13.12
CA PRO A 259 -3.92 -14.13 12.51
C PRO A 259 -4.35 -15.59 12.31
N ASP A 260 -5.64 -15.84 12.25
CA ASP A 260 -6.19 -17.19 12.04
C ASP A 260 -5.82 -17.67 10.63
N THR A 261 -4.87 -18.61 10.58
CA THR A 261 -4.30 -19.12 9.32
C THR A 261 -5.34 -19.83 8.45
N GLY A 262 -6.35 -20.46 9.05
CA GLY A 262 -7.43 -21.14 8.36
C GLY A 262 -8.37 -20.15 7.69
N LYS A 263 -8.81 -19.12 8.43
CA LYS A 263 -9.61 -18.01 7.90
C LYS A 263 -8.86 -17.25 6.81
N LEU A 264 -7.58 -16.93 7.05
CA LEU A 264 -6.75 -16.22 6.08
C LEU A 264 -6.62 -17.00 4.77
N THR A 265 -6.30 -18.29 4.85
CA THR A 265 -6.18 -19.14 3.65
C THR A 265 -7.51 -19.27 2.91
N ALA A 266 -8.62 -19.41 3.64
CA ALA A 266 -9.95 -19.44 3.04
C ALA A 266 -10.29 -18.11 2.33
N LEU A 267 -9.98 -16.97 2.96
CA LEU A 267 -10.21 -15.64 2.43
C LEU A 267 -9.40 -15.38 1.15
N LEU A 268 -8.09 -15.62 1.19
CA LEU A 268 -7.21 -15.47 0.02
C LEU A 268 -7.64 -16.37 -1.13
N ARG A 269 -8.14 -17.57 -0.84
CA ARG A 269 -8.66 -18.48 -1.86
C ARG A 269 -9.97 -17.98 -2.47
N ARG A 270 -10.92 -17.53 -1.64
CA ARG A 270 -12.23 -17.03 -2.06
C ARG A 270 -12.12 -15.85 -3.02
N TYR A 271 -11.20 -14.93 -2.75
CA TYR A 271 -10.97 -13.73 -3.57
C TYR A 271 -9.77 -13.87 -4.51
N HIS A 272 -9.28 -15.09 -4.74
CA HIS A 272 -8.22 -15.39 -5.71
C HIS A 272 -6.87 -14.67 -5.49
N TYR A 273 -6.53 -14.33 -4.24
CA TYR A 273 -5.27 -13.72 -3.83
C TYR A 273 -4.19 -14.72 -3.38
N ASN A 274 -4.37 -16.04 -3.55
CA ASN A 274 -3.38 -17.04 -3.08
C ASN A 274 -1.93 -16.72 -3.49
N ASP A 275 -1.71 -16.34 -4.76
CA ASP A 275 -0.35 -16.05 -5.25
C ASP A 275 0.20 -14.73 -4.71
N VAL A 276 -0.65 -13.71 -4.54
CA VAL A 276 -0.29 -12.39 -4.00
C VAL A 276 -0.06 -12.46 -2.49
N GLY A 277 -0.91 -13.20 -1.77
CA GLY A 277 -0.69 -13.51 -0.36
C GLY A 277 0.59 -14.32 -0.17
N GLY A 278 0.82 -15.34 -1.00
CA GLY A 278 2.09 -16.07 -1.04
C GLY A 278 3.30 -15.19 -1.30
N GLN A 279 3.18 -14.22 -2.23
CA GLN A 279 4.22 -13.22 -2.49
C GLN A 279 4.53 -12.40 -1.23
N ALA A 280 3.50 -11.89 -0.56
CA ALA A 280 3.66 -11.09 0.65
C ALA A 280 4.33 -11.89 1.78
N LEU A 281 3.91 -13.14 2.00
CA LEU A 281 4.52 -14.05 2.99
C LEU A 281 5.99 -14.29 2.68
N LEU A 282 6.32 -14.64 1.44
CA LEU A 282 7.70 -14.91 1.02
C LEU A 282 8.60 -13.68 1.17
N LEU A 283 8.15 -12.52 0.69
CA LEU A 283 8.91 -11.27 0.82
C LEU A 283 9.10 -10.87 2.29
N ALA A 284 8.06 -11.00 3.12
CA ALA A 284 8.15 -10.66 4.54
C ALA A 284 9.07 -11.62 5.31
N ALA A 285 9.03 -12.92 5.00
CA ALA A 285 9.92 -13.92 5.58
C ALA A 285 11.38 -13.68 5.17
N ASP A 286 11.65 -13.61 3.86
CA ASP A 286 13.02 -13.56 3.33
C ASP A 286 13.70 -12.20 3.58
N LEU A 287 12.96 -11.09 3.49
CA LEU A 287 13.55 -9.75 3.66
C LEU A 287 13.50 -9.27 5.10
N LEU A 288 12.41 -9.58 5.82
CA LEU A 288 12.15 -9.02 7.14
C LEU A 288 12.10 -10.05 8.29
N ALA A 289 12.52 -11.29 8.04
CA ALA A 289 12.49 -12.39 9.00
C ALA A 289 11.11 -12.56 9.67
N ALA A 290 10.02 -12.26 8.95
CA ALA A 290 8.68 -12.37 9.49
C ALA A 290 8.34 -13.84 9.83
N PRO A 291 7.70 -14.11 10.99
CA PRO A 291 7.30 -15.46 11.35
C PRO A 291 6.11 -15.90 10.50
N VAL A 292 6.36 -16.81 9.55
CA VAL A 292 5.31 -17.42 8.75
C VAL A 292 4.95 -18.77 9.36
N GLU A 293 3.71 -18.91 9.82
CA GLU A 293 3.23 -20.18 10.36
C GLU A 293 3.27 -21.29 9.30
N PRO A 294 3.61 -22.54 9.67
CA PRO A 294 3.71 -23.65 8.73
C PRO A 294 2.46 -23.87 7.87
N ALA A 295 1.27 -23.58 8.42
CA ALA A 295 0.00 -23.66 7.69
C ALA A 295 -0.07 -22.71 6.48
N LEU A 296 0.64 -21.59 6.52
CA LEU A 296 0.70 -20.59 5.44
C LEU A 296 1.87 -20.81 4.47
N ALA A 297 2.85 -21.66 4.81
CA ALA A 297 4.06 -21.88 4.01
C ALA A 297 3.75 -22.33 2.58
N SER A 298 2.74 -23.19 2.41
CA SER A 298 2.30 -23.68 1.10
C SER A 298 1.88 -22.57 0.12
N LEU A 299 1.45 -21.39 0.62
CA LEU A 299 1.14 -20.23 -0.21
C LEU A 299 2.41 -19.57 -0.76
N ALA A 300 3.44 -19.43 0.08
CA ALA A 300 4.74 -18.84 -0.29
C ALA A 300 5.52 -19.73 -1.27
N GLU A 301 5.31 -21.04 -1.22
CA GLU A 301 5.98 -22.01 -2.10
C GLU A 301 5.40 -22.05 -3.52
N ARG A 302 4.26 -21.41 -3.76
CA ARG A 302 3.60 -21.42 -5.07
C ARG A 302 4.54 -20.86 -6.15
N PRO A 303 4.69 -21.53 -7.32
CA PRO A 303 5.61 -21.09 -8.36
C PRO A 303 5.36 -19.64 -8.82
N LYS A 304 4.08 -19.25 -8.92
CA LYS A 304 3.71 -17.88 -9.29
C LYS A 304 4.04 -16.88 -8.20
N ALA A 305 3.78 -17.20 -6.92
CA ALA A 305 4.15 -16.34 -5.78
C ALA A 305 5.65 -16.05 -5.76
N ARG A 306 6.48 -17.10 -5.89
CA ARG A 306 7.95 -16.98 -5.99
C ARG A 306 8.39 -16.11 -7.17
N ARG A 307 7.80 -16.34 -8.35
CA ARG A 307 8.11 -15.55 -9.55
C ARG A 307 7.80 -14.07 -9.35
N ILE A 308 6.60 -13.72 -8.87
CA ILE A 308 6.24 -12.31 -8.70
C ILE A 308 7.00 -11.65 -7.54
N ALA A 309 7.37 -12.40 -6.50
CA ALA A 309 8.28 -11.94 -5.44
C ALA A 309 9.67 -11.58 -6.00
N GLY A 310 10.25 -12.44 -6.84
CA GLY A 310 11.51 -12.16 -7.53
C GLY A 310 11.43 -10.91 -8.41
N LEU A 311 10.33 -10.74 -9.16
CA LEU A 311 10.11 -9.54 -9.98
C LEU A 311 10.02 -8.26 -9.15
N SER A 312 9.49 -8.32 -7.92
CA SER A 312 9.39 -7.15 -7.06
C SER A 312 10.72 -6.69 -6.46
N LEU A 313 11.75 -7.55 -6.41
CA LEU A 313 13.09 -7.16 -5.94
C LEU A 313 13.70 -6.04 -6.77
N PHE A 314 13.30 -5.93 -8.05
CA PHE A 314 13.66 -4.80 -8.92
C PHE A 314 13.30 -3.44 -8.29
N TYR A 315 12.14 -3.36 -7.63
CA TYR A 315 11.68 -2.12 -6.99
C TYR A 315 12.20 -1.99 -5.56
N VAL A 316 12.42 -3.08 -4.83
CA VAL A 316 12.99 -3.01 -3.48
C VAL A 316 14.44 -2.54 -3.55
N ALA A 317 15.22 -3.01 -4.52
CA ALA A 317 16.63 -2.65 -4.67
C ALA A 317 16.86 -1.23 -5.18
N ARG A 318 15.86 -0.60 -5.79
CA ARG A 318 15.99 0.69 -6.50
C ARG A 318 15.04 1.69 -5.85
N MET A 319 15.46 2.92 -5.60
CA MET A 319 14.62 3.96 -5.00
C MET A 319 13.54 4.51 -5.98
N ILE A 320 12.75 3.62 -6.57
CA ILE A 320 11.78 3.91 -7.63
C ILE A 320 10.47 4.40 -7.00
N ASN A 321 9.98 5.55 -7.46
CA ASN A 321 8.65 6.04 -7.10
C ASN A 321 7.65 5.85 -8.26
N LEU A 322 6.92 4.73 -8.25
CA LEU A 322 5.94 4.39 -9.29
C LEU A 322 4.78 5.39 -9.44
N HIS A 323 4.63 6.32 -8.49
CA HIS A 323 3.55 7.30 -8.44
C HIS A 323 3.87 8.65 -9.09
N ASN A 324 5.11 8.87 -9.52
CA ASN A 324 5.54 10.14 -10.07
C ASN A 324 6.02 9.94 -11.53
N PRO A 325 5.11 9.97 -12.53
CA PRO A 325 5.52 9.96 -13.93
C PRO A 325 6.26 11.27 -14.30
N PRO A 326 7.10 11.27 -15.36
CA PRO A 326 7.42 10.13 -16.22
C PRO A 326 8.37 9.14 -15.55
N LEU A 327 8.10 7.84 -15.74
CA LEU A 327 8.99 6.77 -15.28
C LEU A 327 10.11 6.56 -16.30
N GLU A 328 11.28 6.14 -15.82
CA GLU A 328 12.36 5.71 -16.72
C GLU A 328 11.88 4.54 -17.62
N PRO A 329 12.30 4.48 -18.91
CA PRO A 329 11.79 3.47 -19.85
C PRO A 329 12.00 2.02 -19.40
N GLU A 330 13.06 1.74 -18.64
CA GLU A 330 13.30 0.42 -18.05
C GLU A 330 12.26 0.09 -16.98
N VAL A 331 12.01 1.04 -16.08
CA VAL A 331 11.02 0.91 -15.00
C VAL A 331 9.62 0.76 -15.57
N GLU A 332 9.27 1.55 -16.58
CA GLU A 332 7.97 1.47 -17.23
C GLU A 332 7.75 0.10 -17.91
N ARG A 333 8.76 -0.42 -18.62
CA ARG A 333 8.70 -1.76 -19.24
C ARG A 333 8.56 -2.86 -18.19
N HIS A 334 9.33 -2.79 -17.11
CA HIS A 334 9.24 -3.76 -16.02
C HIS A 334 7.86 -3.71 -15.34
N TYR A 335 7.32 -2.52 -15.11
CA TYR A 335 5.99 -2.34 -14.52
C TYR A 335 4.87 -2.88 -15.42
N LYS A 336 4.94 -2.64 -16.74
CA LYS A 336 4.00 -3.21 -17.73
C LYS A 336 4.02 -4.73 -17.75
N TYR A 337 5.16 -5.36 -17.45
CA TYR A 337 5.27 -6.81 -17.33
C TYR A 337 4.77 -7.33 -15.98
N TYR A 338 5.10 -6.62 -14.89
CA TYR A 338 4.79 -7.03 -13.52
C TYR A 338 3.30 -6.91 -13.18
N GLN A 339 2.63 -5.82 -13.58
CA GLN A 339 1.21 -5.56 -13.26
C GLN A 339 0.26 -6.69 -13.72
N PRO A 340 0.31 -7.17 -14.98
CA PRO A 340 -0.49 -8.32 -15.37
C PRO A 340 -0.09 -9.59 -14.60
N ALA A 341 1.18 -9.77 -14.27
CA ALA A 341 1.68 -10.99 -13.64
C ALA A 341 1.11 -11.23 -12.22
N ILE A 342 0.72 -10.17 -11.50
CA ILE A 342 0.08 -10.32 -10.18
C ILE A 342 -1.39 -10.76 -10.29
N LEU A 343 -2.05 -10.52 -11.42
CA LEU A 343 -3.46 -10.88 -11.66
C LEU A 343 -3.63 -12.37 -12.02
N THR A 344 -4.83 -12.93 -11.80
CA THR A 344 -5.20 -14.25 -12.33
C THR A 344 -5.41 -14.18 -13.84
N ARG A 345 -5.42 -15.31 -14.55
CA ARG A 345 -5.71 -15.35 -16.00
C ARG A 345 -7.08 -14.74 -16.33
N TRP A 346 -8.06 -15.02 -15.49
CA TRP A 346 -9.39 -14.43 -15.63
C TRP A 346 -9.38 -12.91 -15.42
N HIS A 347 -8.71 -12.42 -14.38
CA HIS A 347 -8.60 -10.97 -14.16
C HIS A 347 -7.74 -10.25 -15.21
N GLN A 348 -6.71 -10.91 -15.76
CA GLN A 348 -5.98 -10.41 -16.94
C GLN A 348 -6.92 -10.25 -18.14
N PHE A 349 -7.77 -11.23 -18.40
CA PHE A 349 -8.77 -11.18 -19.46
C PHE A 349 -9.80 -10.06 -19.22
N LEU A 350 -10.34 -9.94 -18.00
CA LEU A 350 -11.23 -8.85 -17.63
C LEU A 350 -10.58 -7.47 -17.76
N TYR A 351 -9.29 -7.35 -17.43
CA TYR A 351 -8.55 -6.11 -17.59
C TYR A 351 -8.44 -5.71 -19.07
N ILE A 352 -8.15 -6.68 -19.95
CA ILE A 352 -8.11 -6.47 -21.40
C ILE A 352 -9.50 -6.11 -21.95
N ILE A 353 -10.57 -6.75 -21.48
CA ILE A 353 -11.93 -6.37 -21.88
C ILE A 353 -12.31 -5.00 -21.34
N GLY A 354 -11.92 -4.67 -20.11
CA GLY A 354 -12.11 -3.34 -19.52
C GLY A 354 -11.43 -2.25 -20.34
N PHE A 355 -10.30 -2.57 -20.98
CA PHE A 355 -9.68 -1.69 -21.97
C PHE A 355 -10.57 -1.46 -23.19
N LEU A 356 -11.60 -2.25 -23.51
CA LEU A 356 -12.53 -1.96 -24.60
C LEU A 356 -13.70 -1.05 -24.18
N TYR A 357 -13.89 -0.80 -22.88
CA TYR A 357 -14.98 0.03 -22.40
C TYR A 357 -14.64 1.53 -22.50
N PRO A 358 -15.46 2.39 -23.14
CA PRO A 358 -15.18 3.81 -23.42
C PRO A 358 -14.71 4.67 -22.23
N TYR A 359 -13.77 5.60 -22.46
CA TYR A 359 -13.23 6.57 -21.50
C TYR A 359 -13.69 7.98 -21.86
N ALA A 360 -13.78 8.91 -20.90
CA ALA A 360 -14.05 10.33 -21.17
C ALA A 360 -13.16 10.93 -22.26
N ALA A 361 -11.90 10.51 -22.33
CA ALA A 361 -10.97 10.87 -23.40
C ALA A 361 -11.47 10.51 -24.81
N ASP A 362 -12.25 9.42 -24.97
CA ASP A 362 -12.86 9.02 -26.24
C ASP A 362 -13.90 10.04 -26.70
N ALA A 363 -14.73 10.55 -25.79
CA ALA A 363 -15.68 11.62 -26.11
C ALA A 363 -15.01 12.97 -26.35
N LYS A 364 -13.88 13.25 -25.67
CA LYS A 364 -13.05 14.44 -25.97
C LYS A 364 -12.40 14.34 -27.36
N THR A 365 -12.05 13.13 -27.79
CA THR A 365 -11.40 12.90 -29.10
C THR A 365 -12.42 12.98 -30.23
N LEU A 366 -13.57 12.32 -30.09
CA LEU A 366 -14.66 12.33 -31.06
C LEU A 366 -15.99 12.51 -30.32
N PRO A 367 -16.50 13.74 -30.18
CA PRO A 367 -17.78 14.00 -29.52
C PRO A 367 -18.95 13.37 -30.31
N LEU A 368 -19.70 12.47 -29.66
CA LEU A 368 -20.91 11.86 -30.21
C LEU A 368 -22.14 12.26 -29.40
N PRO A 369 -23.32 12.43 -30.04
CA PRO A 369 -24.59 12.57 -29.33
C PRO A 369 -24.83 11.37 -28.40
N LYS A 370 -25.50 11.58 -27.24
CA LYS A 370 -25.75 10.53 -26.23
C LYS A 370 -26.32 9.22 -26.82
N LYS A 371 -27.21 9.31 -27.81
CA LYS A 371 -27.82 8.15 -28.49
C LYS A 371 -26.81 7.27 -29.24
N LEU A 372 -25.65 7.81 -29.60
CA LEU A 372 -24.59 7.13 -30.35
C LEU A 372 -23.40 6.71 -29.47
N HIS A 373 -23.48 6.87 -28.15
CA HIS A 373 -22.38 6.50 -27.24
C HIS A 373 -22.02 5.01 -27.29
N VAL A 374 -22.95 4.14 -27.71
CA VAL A 374 -22.68 2.71 -27.97
C VAL A 374 -21.61 2.53 -29.05
N LEU A 375 -21.46 3.47 -29.99
CA LEU A 375 -20.43 3.41 -31.03
C LEU A 375 -19.02 3.60 -30.46
N TYR A 376 -18.85 4.12 -29.24
CA TYR A 376 -17.52 4.22 -28.65
C TYR A 376 -16.88 2.85 -28.40
N PHE A 377 -17.66 1.78 -28.16
CA PHE A 377 -17.10 0.44 -27.97
C PHE A 377 -16.29 -0.05 -29.19
N PRO A 378 -16.85 -0.11 -30.42
CA PRO A 378 -16.07 -0.47 -31.60
C PRO A 378 -15.07 0.61 -32.04
N LEU A 379 -15.33 1.91 -31.78
CA LEU A 379 -14.45 3.00 -32.20
C LEU A 379 -13.20 3.13 -31.32
N ARG A 380 -13.22 2.63 -30.09
CA ARG A 380 -12.19 2.91 -29.10
C ARG A 380 -10.77 2.51 -29.49
N PRO A 381 -10.48 1.33 -30.06
CA PRO A 381 -9.12 1.00 -30.50
C PRO A 381 -8.56 2.04 -31.49
N PHE A 382 -9.43 2.58 -32.36
CA PHE A 382 -9.07 3.61 -33.33
C PHE A 382 -8.86 4.97 -32.66
N LEU A 383 -9.74 5.38 -31.74
CA LEU A 383 -9.61 6.64 -31.00
C LEU A 383 -8.36 6.66 -30.11
N TRP A 384 -8.05 5.55 -29.45
CA TRP A 384 -6.84 5.39 -28.66
C TRP A 384 -5.57 5.49 -29.53
N THR A 385 -5.55 4.80 -30.67
CA THR A 385 -4.43 4.85 -31.62
C THR A 385 -4.25 6.27 -32.18
N TRP A 386 -5.36 6.94 -32.53
CA TRP A 386 -5.33 8.33 -32.98
C TRP A 386 -4.69 9.25 -31.93
N ARG A 387 -5.05 9.14 -30.65
CA ARG A 387 -4.42 9.92 -29.57
C ARG A 387 -2.92 9.66 -29.45
N LYS A 388 -2.49 8.38 -29.47
CA LYS A 388 -1.06 8.02 -29.39
C LYS A 388 -0.24 8.58 -30.55
N VAL A 389 -0.77 8.56 -31.77
CA VAL A 389 -0.07 9.08 -32.96
C VAL A 389 -0.05 10.61 -32.98
N SER A 390 -1.12 11.26 -32.49
CA SER A 390 -1.25 12.72 -32.51
C SER A 390 -0.58 13.43 -31.32
N GLY A 391 0.04 12.69 -30.40
CA GLY A 391 0.68 13.26 -29.20
C GLY A 391 -0.30 13.88 -28.20
N ARG A 392 -1.60 13.63 -28.35
CA ARG A 392 -2.62 14.09 -27.41
C ARG A 392 -2.60 13.15 -26.20
N THR A 393 -2.27 13.69 -25.03
CA THR A 393 -2.22 12.94 -23.76
C THR A 393 -3.59 12.37 -23.39
N GLU A 394 -3.57 11.22 -22.69
CA GLU A 394 -4.77 10.48 -22.22
C GLU A 394 -5.63 11.28 -21.25
#